data_AF-A0A851CNQ5-F1
#
_entry.id   AF-A0A851CNQ5-F1
#
_cell.length_a   1.000
_cell.length_b   1.000
_cell.length_c   1.000
_cell.angle_alpha   90.00
_cell.angle_beta   90.00
_cell.angle_gamma   90.00
#
_symmetry.space_group_name_H-M   'P 1'
#
loop_
_entity.id
_entity.type
_entity.pdbx_description
1 polymer ?
#
loop_
_entity_poly.entity_id
_entity_poly.type
_entity_poly.pdbx_seq_one_letter_code
_entity_poly.pdbx_strand_id
1 'polypeptide(L)'
;QQLQHSANCLAKETNEYLKELGSLPLPLSASEQRQQRLQKERLMNDFSAALNNFQAVQRRVSEKEKETVARARAGSRISADERFREEQLVSFDSGEDWNQMQSQEEDVAITEQDLELIKERETAIRQLEADILDVNQIFKDLAMMIHDQGDMIDSIEANVENAEVHVERASEQLQRAAYYQKKSRKKICILMFGLAVACLIIGLIIWGATK
;
A
#
# COMPACT_ATOMS: atom_id res chain seq x y z
N GLN A 1 9.87 -17.96 -10.08
CA GLN A 1 8.75 -17.60 -10.98
C GLN A 1 7.41 -17.50 -10.23
N GLN A 2 6.99 -18.49 -9.43
CA GLN A 2 5.71 -18.43 -8.69
C GLN A 2 5.55 -17.18 -7.79
N LEU A 3 6.58 -16.79 -7.05
CA LEU A 3 6.52 -15.61 -6.17
C LEU A 3 6.31 -14.30 -6.94
N GLN A 4 6.98 -14.15 -8.09
CA GLN A 4 6.85 -12.97 -8.95
C GLN A 4 5.44 -12.87 -9.55
N HIS A 5 4.92 -13.99 -10.05
CA HIS A 5 3.56 -14.06 -10.58
C HIS A 5 2.52 -13.75 -9.49
N SER A 6 2.69 -14.35 -8.30
CA SER A 6 1.83 -14.06 -7.14
C SER A 6 1.88 -12.59 -6.74
N ALA A 7 3.05 -11.96 -6.73
CA ALA A 7 3.19 -10.54 -6.42
C ALA A 7 2.52 -9.64 -7.49
N ASN A 8 2.60 -10.01 -8.77
CA ASN A 8 1.91 -9.30 -9.85
C ASN A 8 0.38 -9.44 -9.73
N CYS A 9 -0.12 -10.64 -9.45
CA CYS A 9 -1.56 -10.86 -9.19
C CYS A 9 -2.04 -10.04 -7.99
N LEU A 10 -1.27 -10.06 -6.88
CA LEU A 10 -1.62 -9.28 -5.69
C LEU A 10 -1.64 -7.77 -5.97
N ALA A 11 -0.70 -7.26 -6.78
CA ALA A 11 -0.70 -5.86 -7.19
C ALA A 11 -1.93 -5.51 -8.03
N LYS A 12 -2.34 -6.40 -8.96
CA LYS A 12 -3.55 -6.23 -9.77
C LYS A 12 -4.82 -6.26 -8.91
N GLU A 13 -4.96 -7.25 -8.03
CA GLU A 13 -6.09 -7.35 -7.10
C GLU A 13 -6.19 -6.11 -6.20
N THR A 14 -5.07 -5.65 -5.65
CA THR A 14 -5.04 -4.45 -4.81
C THR A 14 -5.47 -3.21 -5.59
N ASN A 15 -5.06 -3.08 -6.86
CA ASN A 15 -5.51 -2.00 -7.75
C ASN A 15 -7.03 -2.05 -7.97
N GLU A 16 -7.59 -3.24 -8.22
CA GLU A 16 -9.04 -3.41 -8.39
C GLU A 16 -9.81 -3.09 -7.11
N TYR A 17 -9.34 -3.53 -5.94
CA TYR A 17 -9.95 -3.17 -4.66
C TYR A 17 -9.89 -1.66 -4.38
N LEU A 18 -8.81 -0.97 -4.78
CA LEU A 18 -8.73 0.49 -4.66
C LEU A 18 -9.71 1.21 -5.59
N LYS A 19 -9.92 0.70 -6.81
CA LYS A 19 -10.94 1.21 -7.73
C LYS A 19 -12.34 1.00 -7.19
N GLU A 20 -12.64 -0.18 -6.66
CA GLU A 20 -13.92 -0.49 -6.00
C GLU A 20 -14.15 0.41 -4.79
N LEU A 21 -13.12 0.63 -3.96
CA LEU A 21 -13.20 1.56 -2.83
C LEU A 21 -13.52 2.99 -3.31
N GLY A 22 -13.03 3.36 -4.49
CA GLY A 22 -13.32 4.64 -5.13
C GLY A 22 -14.72 4.77 -5.72
N SER A 23 -15.38 3.66 -6.08
CA SER A 23 -16.72 3.65 -6.67
C SER A 23 -17.85 3.50 -5.65
N LEU A 24 -17.51 3.20 -4.39
CA LEU A 24 -18.48 3.13 -3.30
C LEU A 24 -19.22 4.45 -3.09
N PRO A 25 -20.55 4.42 -2.89
CA PRO A 25 -21.31 5.62 -2.61
C PRO A 25 -20.85 6.27 -1.30
N LEU A 26 -20.74 7.60 -1.32
CA LEU A 26 -20.36 8.39 -0.16
C LEU A 26 -21.43 8.22 0.95
N PRO A 27 -21.05 7.89 2.19
CA PRO A 27 -21.99 7.77 3.31
C PRO A 27 -22.71 9.10 3.57
N LEU A 28 -23.89 9.07 4.17
CA LEU A 28 -24.69 10.29 4.40
C LEU A 28 -24.06 11.23 5.44
N SER A 29 -23.25 10.70 6.36
CA SER A 29 -22.57 11.51 7.37
C SER A 29 -21.27 12.11 6.85
N ALA A 30 -21.12 13.43 7.01
CA ALA A 30 -19.89 14.15 6.67
C ALA A 30 -18.65 13.63 7.42
N SER A 31 -18.81 13.12 8.65
CA SER A 31 -17.70 12.54 9.42
C SER A 31 -17.23 11.21 8.83
N GLU A 32 -18.16 10.37 8.39
CA GLU A 32 -17.87 9.06 7.78
C GLU A 32 -17.24 9.24 6.39
N GLN A 33 -17.75 10.19 5.60
CA GLN A 33 -17.16 10.54 4.29
C GLN A 33 -15.70 10.95 4.44
N ARG A 34 -15.40 11.76 5.45
CA ARG A 34 -14.04 12.21 5.74
C ARG A 34 -13.13 11.06 6.16
N GLN A 35 -13.60 10.20 7.06
CA GLN A 35 -12.83 9.04 7.51
C GLN A 35 -12.51 8.10 6.34
N GLN A 36 -13.50 7.83 5.48
CA GLN A 36 -13.31 7.00 4.29
C GLN A 36 -12.30 7.62 3.31
N ARG A 37 -12.34 8.95 3.10
CA ARG A 37 -11.37 9.67 2.27
C ARG A 37 -9.94 9.56 2.82
N LEU A 38 -9.75 9.81 4.11
CA LEU A 38 -8.43 9.70 4.75
C LEU A 38 -7.86 8.27 4.66
N GLN A 39 -8.73 7.27 4.85
CA GLN A 39 -8.32 5.87 4.69
C GLN A 39 -7.93 5.56 3.24
N LYS A 40 -8.72 6.02 2.27
CA LYS A 40 -8.43 5.84 0.83
C LYS A 40 -7.09 6.49 0.46
N GLU A 41 -6.85 7.73 0.87
CA GLU A 41 -5.60 8.45 0.59
C GLU A 41 -4.40 7.73 1.17
N ARG A 42 -4.48 7.31 2.44
CA ARG A 42 -3.42 6.54 3.08
C ARG A 42 -3.13 5.24 2.35
N LEU A 43 -4.18 4.49 2.00
CA LEU A 43 -4.04 3.21 1.28
C LEU A 43 -3.41 3.40 -0.10
N MET A 44 -3.78 4.46 -0.83
CA MET A 44 -3.16 4.77 -2.12
C MET A 44 -1.67 5.14 -1.97
N ASN A 45 -1.31 5.93 -0.97
CA ASN A 45 0.08 6.31 -0.70
C ASN A 45 0.93 5.08 -0.31
N ASP A 46 0.42 4.24 0.59
CA ASP A 46 1.07 3.01 1.02
C ASP A 46 1.23 2.03 -0.16
N PHE A 47 0.20 1.86 -0.98
CA PHE A 47 0.24 1.04 -2.18
C PHE A 47 1.24 1.57 -3.22
N SER A 48 1.26 2.88 -3.47
CA SER A 48 2.23 3.52 -4.36
C SER A 48 3.68 3.28 -3.92
N ALA A 49 3.95 3.39 -2.61
CA ALA A 49 5.27 3.11 -2.06
C ALA A 49 5.67 1.64 -2.24
N ALA A 50 4.76 0.71 -1.96
CA ALA A 50 4.98 -0.72 -2.15
C ALA A 50 5.24 -1.06 -3.63
N LEU A 51 4.45 -0.48 -4.55
CA LEU A 51 4.56 -0.70 -5.98
C LEU A 51 5.87 -0.15 -6.56
N ASN A 52 6.34 1.01 -6.07
CA ASN A 52 7.64 1.56 -6.43
C ASN A 52 8.78 0.64 -6.04
N ASN A 53 8.74 0.07 -4.82
CA ASN A 53 9.73 -0.90 -4.37
C ASN A 53 9.67 -2.17 -5.24
N PHE A 54 8.47 -2.70 -5.48
CA PHE A 54 8.28 -3.88 -6.31
C PHE A 54 8.84 -3.68 -7.74
N GLN A 55 8.55 -2.55 -8.38
CA GLN A 55 9.08 -2.23 -9.71
C GLN A 55 10.61 -2.11 -9.70
N ALA A 56 11.20 -1.50 -8.67
CA ALA A 56 12.65 -1.41 -8.54
C ALA A 56 13.31 -2.80 -8.42
N VAL A 57 12.70 -3.71 -7.66
CA VAL A 57 13.16 -5.10 -7.56
C VAL A 57 13.01 -5.83 -8.89
N GLN A 58 11.86 -5.71 -9.57
CA GLN A 58 11.63 -6.31 -10.89
C GLN A 58 12.68 -5.86 -11.92
N ARG A 59 13.01 -4.56 -11.97
CA ARG A 59 14.05 -4.03 -12.88
C ARG A 59 15.42 -4.62 -12.59
N ARG A 60 15.81 -4.68 -11.30
CA ARG A 60 17.09 -5.31 -10.90
C ARG A 60 17.17 -6.78 -11.29
N VAL A 61 16.07 -7.53 -11.15
CA VAL A 61 15.99 -8.93 -11.59
C VAL A 61 16.14 -9.00 -13.11
N SER A 62 15.46 -8.13 -13.87
CA SER A 62 15.53 -8.10 -15.34
C SER A 62 16.95 -7.80 -15.82
N GLU A 63 17.60 -6.80 -15.24
CA GLU A 63 18.99 -6.45 -15.54
C GLU A 63 19.95 -7.60 -15.25
N LYS A 64 19.78 -8.28 -14.11
CA LYS A 64 20.62 -9.43 -13.73
C LYS A 64 20.41 -10.62 -14.66
N GLU A 65 19.17 -10.98 -14.97
CA GLU A 65 18.89 -12.07 -15.92
C GLU A 65 19.46 -11.75 -17.31
N LYS A 66 19.30 -10.52 -17.80
CA LYS A 66 19.91 -10.07 -19.07
C LYS A 66 21.44 -10.18 -19.04
N GLU A 67 22.09 -9.76 -17.96
CA GLU A 67 23.54 -9.88 -17.77
C GLU A 67 23.99 -11.36 -17.85
N THR A 68 23.26 -12.26 -17.19
CA THR A 68 23.58 -13.71 -17.21
C THR A 68 23.42 -14.32 -18.60
N VAL A 69 22.36 -13.97 -19.32
CA VAL A 69 22.12 -14.46 -20.70
C VAL A 69 23.18 -13.90 -21.64
N ALA A 70 23.55 -12.62 -21.51
CA ALA A 70 24.62 -12.02 -22.30
C ALA A 70 25.97 -12.70 -22.04
N ARG A 71 26.30 -13.02 -20.79
CA ARG A 71 27.52 -13.74 -20.42
C ARG A 71 27.53 -15.17 -20.97
N ALA A 72 26.43 -15.90 -20.85
CA ALA A 72 26.30 -17.25 -21.41
C ALA A 72 26.48 -17.25 -22.94
N ARG A 73 25.88 -16.26 -23.64
CA ARG A 73 26.12 -16.06 -25.08
C ARG A 73 27.56 -15.70 -25.42
N ALA A 74 28.20 -14.83 -24.65
CA ALA A 74 29.58 -14.42 -24.91
C ALA A 74 30.56 -15.57 -24.73
N GLY A 75 30.42 -16.36 -23.66
CA GLY A 75 31.20 -17.59 -23.47
C GLY A 75 30.96 -18.60 -24.60
N SER A 76 29.70 -18.74 -25.04
CA SER A 76 29.34 -19.59 -26.17
C SER A 76 29.94 -19.12 -27.52
N ARG A 77 30.05 -17.81 -27.76
CA ARG A 77 30.66 -17.30 -28.99
C ARG A 77 32.17 -17.51 -29.03
N ILE A 78 32.84 -17.43 -27.88
CA ILE A 78 34.29 -17.65 -27.78
C ILE A 78 34.62 -19.11 -28.09
N SER A 79 33.89 -20.09 -27.51
CA SER A 79 34.10 -21.52 -27.83
C SER A 79 33.71 -21.93 -29.27
N ALA A 80 32.92 -21.13 -29.98
CA ALA A 80 32.62 -21.37 -31.39
C ALA A 80 33.71 -20.83 -32.33
N ASP A 81 34.26 -19.65 -32.00
CA ASP A 81 35.37 -19.02 -32.75
C ASP A 81 36.68 -19.81 -32.57
N GLU A 82 36.94 -20.33 -31.36
CA GLU A 82 38.08 -21.21 -31.08
C GLU A 82 37.99 -22.52 -31.88
N ARG A 83 36.79 -23.14 -31.94
CA ARG A 83 36.55 -24.32 -32.78
C ARG A 83 36.81 -24.07 -34.25
N PHE A 84 36.31 -22.96 -34.81
CA PHE A 84 36.54 -22.64 -36.22
C PHE A 84 38.02 -22.39 -36.53
N ARG A 85 38.75 -21.79 -35.58
CA ARG A 85 40.19 -21.53 -35.73
C ARG A 85 41.01 -22.81 -35.59
N GLU A 86 40.64 -23.70 -34.68
CA GLU A 86 41.30 -24.99 -34.48
C GLU A 86 41.06 -25.92 -35.67
N GLU A 87 39.82 -26.08 -36.14
CA GLU A 87 39.47 -26.89 -37.33
C GLU A 87 40.22 -26.42 -38.60
N GLN A 88 40.43 -25.11 -38.73
CA GLN A 88 41.19 -24.52 -39.84
C GLN A 88 42.72 -24.66 -39.67
N LEU A 89 43.23 -24.85 -38.46
CA LEU A 89 44.65 -25.10 -38.17
C LEU A 89 45.03 -26.59 -38.31
N VAL A 90 44.08 -27.53 -38.16
CA VAL A 90 44.36 -28.98 -38.33
C VAL A 90 44.48 -29.41 -39.81
N SER A 91 44.27 -28.52 -40.78
CA SER A 91 44.37 -28.88 -42.22
C SER A 91 45.76 -28.62 -42.84
N PHE A 92 46.77 -28.27 -42.05
CA PHE A 92 48.12 -27.95 -42.54
C PHE A 92 49.20 -28.46 -41.56
N ASP A 93 49.38 -29.77 -41.45
CA ASP A 93 50.73 -30.35 -41.52
C ASP A 93 50.68 -31.87 -41.68
N SER A 94 51.57 -32.36 -42.54
CA SER A 94 51.83 -33.78 -42.72
C SER A 94 53.02 -34.14 -41.85
N GLY A 95 52.89 -35.11 -40.94
CA GLY A 95 54.07 -35.75 -40.33
C GLY A 95 53.96 -35.96 -38.83
N GLU A 96 53.70 -37.23 -38.49
CA GLU A 96 54.26 -38.01 -37.38
C GLU A 96 54.50 -37.34 -36.00
N ASP A 97 53.92 -38.01 -34.99
CA ASP A 97 54.24 -37.95 -33.56
C ASP A 97 53.43 -36.98 -32.67
N TRP A 98 52.20 -37.38 -32.33
CA TRP A 98 51.41 -36.81 -31.22
C TRP A 98 50.64 -37.89 -30.46
N ASN A 99 51.31 -38.99 -30.12
CA ASN A 99 50.89 -39.80 -28.99
C ASN A 99 51.32 -39.05 -27.72
N GLN A 100 50.39 -38.81 -26.78
CA GLN A 100 50.61 -38.30 -25.41
C GLN A 100 50.33 -36.80 -25.14
N MET A 101 49.09 -36.36 -25.39
CA MET A 101 48.43 -35.41 -24.49
C MET A 101 46.91 -35.62 -24.50
N GLN A 102 46.49 -36.88 -24.40
CA GLN A 102 45.09 -37.28 -24.28
C GLN A 102 44.75 -37.43 -22.80
N SER A 103 44.68 -36.31 -22.07
CA SER A 103 43.98 -36.26 -20.79
C SER A 103 43.79 -34.83 -20.36
N GLN A 104 42.53 -34.42 -20.25
CA GLN A 104 42.06 -33.28 -19.46
C GLN A 104 42.06 -31.90 -20.17
N GLU A 105 41.41 -31.81 -21.32
CA GLU A 105 40.60 -30.62 -21.59
C GLU A 105 39.15 -31.05 -21.58
N GLU A 106 38.46 -30.65 -20.52
CA GLU A 106 37.03 -30.78 -20.34
C GLU A 106 36.38 -29.98 -21.47
N ASP A 107 35.98 -30.71 -22.50
CA ASP A 107 35.25 -30.29 -23.69
C ASP A 107 34.13 -29.31 -23.27
N VAL A 108 34.38 -27.99 -23.34
CA VAL A 108 33.32 -26.98 -23.22
C VAL A 108 32.59 -26.91 -24.55
N ALA A 109 32.08 -28.06 -24.98
CA ALA A 109 31.14 -28.14 -26.06
C ALA A 109 29.82 -27.54 -25.54
N ILE A 110 29.47 -26.33 -25.97
CA ILE A 110 28.14 -25.76 -25.76
C ILE A 110 27.14 -26.83 -26.17
N THR A 111 26.43 -27.37 -25.19
CA THR A 111 25.55 -28.51 -25.42
C THR A 111 24.24 -27.96 -25.99
N GLU A 112 23.49 -28.73 -26.76
CA GLU A 112 22.12 -28.37 -27.16
C GLU A 112 21.26 -27.93 -25.96
N GLN A 113 21.54 -28.51 -24.79
CA GLN A 113 20.99 -28.12 -23.48
C GLN A 113 21.30 -26.67 -23.06
N ASP A 114 22.49 -26.13 -23.36
CA ASP A 114 22.86 -24.75 -23.00
C ASP A 114 22.08 -23.73 -23.84
N LEU A 115 21.86 -24.04 -25.14
CA LEU A 115 21.04 -23.21 -26.02
C LEU A 115 19.56 -23.23 -25.60
N GLU A 116 19.06 -24.39 -25.18
CA GLU A 116 17.71 -24.52 -24.66
C GLU A 116 17.52 -23.74 -23.35
N LEU A 117 18.50 -23.81 -22.43
CA LEU A 117 18.52 -23.03 -21.19
C LEU A 117 18.54 -21.52 -21.44
N ILE A 118 19.36 -21.05 -22.40
CA ILE A 118 19.38 -19.65 -22.81
C ILE A 118 18.01 -19.21 -23.34
N LYS A 119 17.40 -20.04 -24.19
CA LYS A 119 16.07 -19.75 -24.76
C LYS A 119 15.01 -19.67 -23.67
N GLU A 120 15.01 -20.61 -22.71
CA GLU A 120 14.09 -20.61 -21.57
C GLU A 120 14.22 -19.31 -20.77
N ARG A 121 15.46 -18.89 -20.46
CA ARG A 121 15.72 -17.63 -19.75
C ARG A 121 15.27 -16.40 -20.54
N GLU A 122 15.44 -16.37 -21.86
CA GLU A 122 14.92 -15.27 -22.68
C GLU A 122 13.40 -15.16 -22.60
N THR A 123 12.69 -16.30 -22.61
CA THR A 123 11.23 -16.31 -22.37
C THR A 123 10.88 -15.76 -20.99
N ALA A 124 11.61 -16.14 -19.94
CA ALA A 124 11.39 -15.63 -18.60
C ALA A 124 11.65 -14.11 -18.50
N ILE A 125 12.67 -13.59 -19.19
CA ILE A 125 12.95 -12.15 -19.28
C ILE A 125 11.79 -11.42 -19.96
N ARG A 126 11.27 -11.93 -21.09
CA ARG A 126 10.11 -11.34 -21.77
C ARG A 126 8.87 -11.30 -20.88
N GLN A 127 8.62 -12.36 -20.11
CA GLN A 127 7.52 -12.37 -19.15
C GLN A 127 7.71 -11.30 -18.07
N LEU A 128 8.92 -11.16 -17.54
CA LEU A 128 9.24 -10.12 -16.55
C LEU A 128 9.07 -8.71 -17.12
N GLU A 129 9.42 -8.47 -18.39
CA GLU A 129 9.18 -7.20 -19.06
C GLU A 129 7.68 -6.89 -19.20
N ALA A 130 6.87 -7.89 -19.55
CA ALA A 130 5.41 -7.76 -19.58
C ALA A 130 4.85 -7.43 -18.18
N ASP A 131 5.32 -8.12 -17.13
CA ASP A 131 4.91 -7.85 -15.76
C ASP A 131 5.25 -6.41 -15.31
N ILE A 132 6.36 -5.84 -15.79
CA ILE A 132 6.74 -4.44 -15.52
C ILE A 132 5.80 -3.46 -16.24
N LEU A 133 5.36 -3.78 -17.46
CA LEU A 133 4.37 -2.97 -18.18
C LEU A 133 3.02 -2.96 -17.48
N ASP A 134 2.60 -4.10 -16.93
CA ASP A 134 1.38 -4.20 -16.13
C ASP A 134 1.45 -3.31 -14.88
N VAL A 135 2.59 -3.32 -14.17
CA VAL A 135 2.83 -2.43 -13.02
C VAL A 135 2.78 -0.95 -13.43
N ASN A 136 3.32 -0.59 -14.59
CA ASN A 136 3.20 0.78 -15.11
C ASN A 136 1.75 1.17 -15.39
N GLN A 137 0.90 0.24 -15.81
CA GLN A 137 -0.52 0.50 -16.00
C GLN A 137 -1.20 0.79 -14.65
N ILE A 138 -0.89 0.01 -13.61
CA ILE A 138 -1.37 0.27 -12.24
C ILE A 138 -0.94 1.66 -11.75
N PHE A 139 0.29 2.10 -12.05
CA PHE A 139 0.74 3.45 -11.71
C PHE A 139 -0.08 4.56 -12.37
N LYS A 140 -0.50 4.36 -13.63
CA LYS A 140 -1.37 5.33 -14.32
C LYS A 140 -2.75 5.38 -13.68
N ASP A 141 -3.31 4.22 -13.35
CA ASP A 141 -4.59 4.13 -12.65
C ASP A 141 -4.51 4.84 -11.29
N LEU A 142 -3.43 4.62 -10.54
CA LEU A 142 -3.18 5.29 -9.27
C LEU A 142 -3.03 6.81 -9.42
N ALA A 143 -2.28 7.27 -10.41
CA ALA A 143 -2.11 8.69 -10.69
C ALA A 143 -3.45 9.37 -11.01
N MET A 144 -4.33 8.70 -11.75
CA MET A 144 -5.69 9.17 -12.01
C MET A 144 -6.52 9.27 -10.72
N MET A 145 -6.51 8.21 -9.89
CA MET A 145 -7.25 8.19 -8.62
C MET A 145 -6.78 9.25 -7.61
N ILE A 146 -5.49 9.62 -7.63
CA ILE A 146 -4.91 10.67 -6.79
C ILE A 146 -5.24 12.05 -7.36
N HIS A 147 -5.14 12.23 -8.68
CA HIS A 147 -5.43 13.52 -9.32
C HIS A 147 -6.89 13.96 -9.07
N ASP A 148 -7.83 13.02 -9.18
CA ASP A 148 -9.26 13.27 -8.91
C ASP A 148 -9.55 13.63 -7.43
N GLN A 149 -8.58 13.53 -6.52
CA GLN A 149 -8.72 13.89 -5.10
C GLN A 149 -8.26 15.34 -4.77
N GLY A 150 -7.73 16.09 -5.74
CA GLY A 150 -7.01 17.36 -5.53
C GLY A 150 -7.81 18.54 -4.95
N ASP A 151 -9.13 18.60 -5.13
CA ASP A 151 -9.95 19.75 -4.66
C ASP A 151 -10.49 19.61 -3.22
N MET A 152 -10.14 18.52 -2.51
CA MET A 152 -10.90 18.08 -1.33
C MET A 152 -10.09 17.92 -0.03
N ILE A 153 -8.80 18.27 -0.06
CA ILE A 153 -7.90 18.26 1.10
C ILE A 153 -8.13 19.46 2.02
N ASP A 154 -8.41 20.65 1.46
CA ASP A 154 -8.67 21.88 2.24
C ASP A 154 -9.88 21.76 3.19
N SER A 155 -10.84 20.89 2.86
CA SER A 155 -12.02 20.63 3.71
C SER A 155 -11.72 19.76 4.93
N ILE A 156 -10.58 19.06 4.96
CA ILE A 156 -10.20 18.13 6.02
C ILE A 156 -9.52 18.90 7.15
N GLU A 157 -8.62 19.83 6.87
CA GLU A 157 -7.95 20.63 7.89
C GLU A 157 -8.95 21.50 8.66
N ALA A 158 -9.86 22.15 7.93
CA ALA A 158 -10.98 22.92 8.49
C ALA A 158 -11.92 22.11 9.41
N ASN A 159 -12.03 20.78 9.22
CA ASN A 159 -12.92 19.95 10.02
C ASN A 159 -12.26 19.23 11.21
N VAL A 160 -10.92 19.10 11.26
CA VAL A 160 -10.21 18.82 12.54
C VAL A 160 -10.44 20.01 13.47
N GLU A 161 -10.25 21.23 12.97
CA GLU A 161 -10.46 22.46 13.73
C GLU A 161 -11.90 22.54 14.26
N ASN A 162 -12.91 22.23 13.44
CA ASN A 162 -14.30 22.19 13.92
C ASN A 162 -14.54 21.11 15.00
N ALA A 163 -13.96 19.92 14.89
CA ALA A 163 -14.16 18.84 15.87
C ALA A 163 -13.54 19.18 17.24
N GLU A 164 -12.34 19.77 17.24
CA GLU A 164 -11.70 20.30 18.45
C GLU A 164 -12.58 21.39 19.11
N VAL A 165 -13.08 22.33 18.30
CA VAL A 165 -13.99 23.38 18.75
C VAL A 165 -15.31 22.85 19.31
N HIS A 166 -15.86 21.76 18.75
CA HIS A 166 -17.08 21.13 19.28
C HIS A 166 -16.86 20.44 20.63
N VAL A 167 -15.71 19.80 20.85
CA VAL A 167 -15.35 19.18 22.13
C VAL A 167 -15.14 20.26 23.20
N GLU A 168 -14.46 21.34 22.85
CA GLU A 168 -14.24 22.47 23.76
C GLU A 168 -15.59 23.09 24.20
N ARG A 169 -16.49 23.38 23.24
CA ARG A 169 -17.84 23.90 23.55
C ARG A 169 -18.69 22.92 24.36
N ALA A 170 -18.61 21.62 24.09
CA ALA A 170 -19.30 20.60 24.88
C ALA A 170 -18.78 20.57 26.33
N SER A 171 -17.46 20.71 26.52
CA SER A 171 -16.85 20.79 27.85
C SER A 171 -17.32 22.03 28.63
N GLU A 172 -17.41 23.19 27.96
CA GLU A 172 -17.95 24.41 28.58
C GLU A 172 -19.42 24.26 28.98
N GLN A 173 -20.25 23.65 28.12
CA GLN A 173 -21.65 23.43 28.42
C GLN A 173 -21.83 22.48 29.61
N LEU A 174 -21.02 21.41 29.69
CA LEU A 174 -21.01 20.50 30.84
C LEU A 174 -20.58 21.23 32.13
N GLN A 175 -19.56 22.09 32.07
CA GLN A 175 -19.12 22.87 33.21
C GLN A 175 -20.18 23.88 33.68
N ARG A 176 -20.84 24.57 32.75
CA ARG A 176 -21.97 25.47 33.05
C ARG A 176 -23.14 24.70 33.67
N ALA A 177 -23.49 23.54 33.12
CA ALA A 177 -24.55 22.69 33.65
C ALA A 177 -24.25 22.26 35.10
N ALA A 178 -23.02 21.82 35.38
CA ALA A 178 -22.59 21.47 36.73
C ALA A 178 -22.67 22.68 37.70
N TYR A 179 -22.26 23.86 37.25
CA TYR A 179 -22.39 25.10 38.03
C TYR A 179 -23.86 25.43 38.36
N TYR A 180 -24.74 25.39 37.37
CA TYR A 180 -26.18 25.64 37.56
C TYR A 180 -26.82 24.60 38.48
N GLN A 181 -26.45 23.32 38.35
CA GLN A 181 -26.92 22.24 39.23
C GLN A 181 -26.53 22.49 40.70
N LYS A 182 -25.29 22.94 40.96
CA LYS A 182 -24.84 23.27 42.31
C LYS A 182 -25.60 24.47 42.89
N LYS A 183 -25.87 25.48 42.07
CA LYS A 183 -26.57 26.71 42.48
C LYS A 183 -28.07 26.47 42.70
N SER A 184 -28.72 25.60 41.90
CA SER A 184 -30.15 25.31 42.01
C SER A 184 -30.50 24.55 43.29
N ARG A 185 -29.61 23.67 43.79
CA ARG A 185 -29.80 22.94 45.06
C ARG A 185 -30.09 23.89 46.24
N LYS A 186 -29.35 25.00 46.35
CA LYS A 186 -29.59 26.00 47.41
C LYS A 186 -30.97 26.66 47.28
N LYS A 187 -31.37 26.99 46.05
CA LYS A 187 -32.69 27.59 45.79
C LYS A 187 -33.83 26.62 46.09
N ILE A 188 -33.66 25.35 45.73
CA ILE A 188 -34.62 24.28 46.03
C ILE A 188 -34.79 24.11 47.54
N CYS A 189 -33.71 24.08 48.33
CA CYS A 189 -33.80 24.02 49.78
C CYS A 189 -34.56 25.20 50.39
N ILE A 190 -34.30 26.42 49.92
CA ILE A 190 -34.99 27.63 50.39
C ILE A 190 -36.48 27.57 50.05
N LEU A 191 -36.83 27.14 48.83
CA LEU A 191 -38.22 26.98 48.40
C LEU A 191 -38.96 25.93 49.24
N MET A 192 -38.33 24.78 49.49
CA MET A 192 -38.88 23.72 50.35
C MET A 192 -39.12 24.21 51.79
N PHE A 193 -38.17 24.98 52.35
CA PHE A 193 -38.33 25.57 53.68
C PHE A 193 -39.51 26.56 53.72
N GLY A 194 -39.63 27.43 52.72
CA GLY A 194 -40.75 28.38 52.61
C GLY A 194 -42.11 27.67 52.52
N LEU A 195 -42.21 26.61 51.72
CA LEU A 195 -43.43 25.79 51.64
C LEU A 195 -43.78 25.14 52.99
N ALA A 196 -42.80 24.58 53.70
CA ALA A 196 -43.02 23.96 55.01
C ALA A 196 -43.58 24.97 56.03
N VAL A 197 -43.01 26.19 56.09
CA VAL A 197 -43.50 27.26 56.96
C VAL A 197 -44.92 27.69 56.58
N ALA A 198 -45.21 27.85 55.29
CA ALA A 198 -46.55 28.20 54.82
C ALA A 198 -47.58 27.14 55.23
N CYS A 199 -47.27 25.84 55.05
CA CYS A 199 -48.13 24.75 55.48
C CYS A 199 -48.38 24.75 57.00
N LEU A 200 -47.36 25.05 57.82
CA LEU A 200 -47.51 25.16 59.27
C LEU A 200 -48.45 26.30 59.66
N ILE A 201 -48.29 27.49 59.06
CA ILE A 201 -49.14 28.65 59.33
C ILE A 201 -50.60 28.33 58.97
N ILE A 202 -50.83 27.75 57.79
CA ILE A 202 -52.18 27.35 57.35
C ILE A 202 -52.77 26.33 58.33
N GLY A 203 -52.00 25.33 58.76
CA GLY A 203 -52.43 24.35 59.75
C GLY A 203 -52.81 24.97 61.10
N LEU A 204 -52.04 25.94 61.58
CA LEU A 204 -52.34 26.66 62.84
C LEU A 204 -53.61 27.52 62.72
N ILE A 205 -53.81 28.19 61.59
CA ILE A 205 -55.04 28.97 61.35
C ILE A 205 -56.26 28.06 61.36
N ILE A 206 -56.19 26.92 60.66
CA ILE A 206 -57.29 25.95 60.62
C ILE A 206 -57.57 25.42 62.03
N TRP A 207 -56.53 25.02 62.77
CA TRP A 207 -56.66 24.50 64.13
C TRP A 207 -57.27 25.53 65.10
N GLY A 208 -56.84 26.79 65.02
CA GLY A 208 -57.40 27.88 65.81
C GLY A 208 -58.84 28.25 65.42
N ALA A 209 -59.25 27.99 64.18
CA ALA A 209 -60.62 28.19 63.72
C ALA A 209 -61.55 27.01 64.05
N THR A 210 -61.01 25.81 64.29
CA THR A 210 -61.78 24.60 64.63
C THR A 210 -61.93 24.37 66.13
N LYS A 211 -61.12 25.03 66.95
CA LYS A 211 -61.18 24.98 68.42
C LYS A 211 -61.94 26.17 68.99
#